data_AF-S4TLD7-F1
#
_entry.id   AF-S4TLD7-F1
#
_cell.length_a   1.000
_cell.length_b   1.000
_cell.length_c   1.000
_cell.angle_alpha   90.00
_cell.angle_beta   90.00
_cell.angle_gamma   90.00
#
_symmetry.space_group_name_H-M   'P 1'
#
loop_
_entity.id
_entity.type
_entity.pdbx_description
1 polymer ?
#
loop_
_entity_poly.entity_id
_entity_poly.type
_entity_poly.pdbx_seq_one_letter_code
_entity_poly.pdbx_strand_id
1 'polypeptide(L)'
;EALLLYDVLEHSKDWKTFSNNAAYFRKYINEGEFVYALYAAVIHSSLTENVVLPPLYEVTPHLFTNSEVIQQAYQAKMTQTPGRFRSHFTGSKKNPEQRVAYFGEDIG
;
A
#
# COMPACT_ATOMS: atom_id res chain seq x y z
N GLU A 1 17.26 3.86 0.16
CA GLU A 1 17.56 3.82 1.61
C GLU A 1 16.72 2.77 2.35
N ALA A 2 15.62 2.29 1.74
CA ALA A 2 14.76 1.23 2.26
C ALA A 2 15.47 -0.06 2.77
N LEU A 3 16.56 -0.53 2.15
CA LEU A 3 17.28 -1.73 2.63
C LEU A 3 17.95 -1.51 3.99
N LEU A 4 18.41 -0.29 4.28
CA LEU A 4 19.00 0.03 5.59
C LEU A 4 17.92 -0.02 6.69
N LEU A 5 16.72 0.47 6.39
CA LEU A 5 15.59 0.36 7.31
C LEU A 5 15.17 -1.11 7.50
N TYR A 6 15.13 -1.89 6.42
CA TYR A 6 14.87 -3.33 6.51
C TYR A 6 15.87 -4.02 7.43
N ASP A 7 17.18 -3.77 7.26
CA ASP A 7 18.22 -4.35 8.10
C ASP A 7 18.03 -4.00 9.59
N VAL A 8 17.66 -2.75 9.90
CA VAL A 8 17.38 -2.33 11.28
C VAL A 8 16.17 -3.04 11.87
N LEU A 9 15.12 -3.25 11.07
CA LEU A 9 13.91 -3.96 11.51
C LEU A 9 14.19 -5.46 11.70
N GLU A 10 14.82 -6.11 10.72
CA GLU A 10 15.12 -7.54 10.74
C GLU A 10 16.04 -7.94 11.90
N HIS A 11 17.03 -7.10 12.24
CA HIS A 11 17.93 -7.35 13.37
C HIS A 11 17.41 -6.85 14.73
N SER A 12 16.13 -6.51 14.83
CA SER A 12 15.51 -6.18 16.11
C SER A 12 15.49 -7.40 17.03
N LYS A 13 15.88 -7.22 18.30
CA LYS A 13 16.03 -8.34 19.25
C LYS A 13 14.70 -8.89 19.77
N ASP A 14 13.69 -8.02 19.83
CA ASP A 14 12.36 -8.32 20.33
C ASP A 14 11.31 -7.47 19.61
N TRP A 15 10.04 -7.87 19.77
CA TRP A 15 8.90 -7.18 19.19
C TRP A 15 8.84 -5.70 19.60
N LYS A 16 9.19 -5.39 20.85
CA LYS A 16 9.16 -4.01 21.37
C LYS A 16 10.15 -3.12 20.62
N THR A 17 11.35 -3.63 20.36
CA THR A 17 12.40 -2.95 19.60
C THR A 17 11.95 -2.77 18.16
N PHE A 18 11.41 -3.83 17.53
CA PHE A 18 10.87 -3.79 16.18
C PHE A 18 9.78 -2.71 16.04
N SER A 19 8.77 -2.74 16.92
CA SER A 19 7.64 -1.81 16.86
C SER A 19 8.07 -0.36 17.12
N ASN A 20 9.02 -0.15 18.03
CA ASN A 20 9.53 1.19 18.33
C ASN A 20 10.37 1.75 17.17
N ASN A 21 11.23 0.93 16.55
CA ASN A 21 11.99 1.32 15.37
C ASN A 21 11.04 1.65 14.22
N ALA A 22 10.06 0.80 13.93
CA ALA A 22 9.05 1.06 12.91
C ALA A 22 8.29 2.37 13.18
N ALA A 23 7.84 2.61 14.42
CA ALA A 23 7.14 3.84 14.79
C ALA A 23 8.02 5.09 14.66
N TYR A 24 9.30 4.98 14.98
CA TYR A 24 10.28 6.05 14.82
C TYR A 24 10.46 6.38 13.33
N PHE A 25 10.89 5.41 12.52
CA PHE A 25 11.21 5.63 11.12
C PHE A 25 10.00 6.01 10.25
N ARG A 26 8.79 5.62 10.63
CA ARG A 26 7.55 6.07 9.98
C ARG A 26 7.42 7.59 9.91
N LYS A 27 8.03 8.34 10.83
CA LYS A 27 7.99 9.81 10.86
C LYS A 27 9.13 10.49 10.10
N TYR A 28 10.23 9.78 9.86
CA TYR A 28 11.48 10.37 9.40
C TYR A 28 11.94 9.88 8.02
N ILE A 29 11.34 8.79 7.52
CA ILE A 29 11.64 8.21 6.20
C ILE A 29 10.45 8.43 5.27
N ASN A 30 10.71 8.49 3.97
CA ASN A 30 9.68 8.55 2.94
C ASN A 30 8.66 7.41 3.10
N GLU A 31 7.39 7.69 2.87
CA GLU A 31 6.29 6.75 3.05
C GLU A 31 6.40 5.50 2.17
N GLY A 32 6.89 5.64 0.94
CA GLY A 32 7.07 4.51 0.02
C GLY A 32 8.21 3.59 0.46
N GLU A 33 9.36 4.15 0.83
CA GLU A 33 10.48 3.38 1.37
C GLU A 33 10.12 2.69 2.69
N PHE A 34 9.39 3.38 3.57
CA PHE A 34 8.92 2.83 4.83
C PHE A 34 7.97 1.64 4.61
N VAL A 35 6.95 1.79 3.74
CA VAL A 35 6.00 0.72 3.44
C VAL A 35 6.72 -0.49 2.86
N TYR A 36 7.63 -0.28 1.91
CA TYR A 36 8.42 -1.36 1.32
C TYR A 36 9.23 -2.12 2.39
N ALA A 37 10.03 -1.40 3.18
CA ALA A 37 10.90 -2.02 4.17
C ALA A 37 10.11 -2.73 5.28
N LEU A 38 8.99 -2.15 5.73
CA LEU A 38 8.14 -2.75 6.74
C LEU A 38 7.48 -4.03 6.25
N TYR A 39 6.93 -4.05 5.02
CA TYR A 39 6.32 -5.25 4.45
C TYR A 39 7.34 -6.37 4.30
N ALA A 40 8.53 -6.06 3.76
CA ALA A 40 9.59 -7.04 3.63
C ALA A 40 10.00 -7.61 5.00
N ALA A 41 10.23 -6.74 5.99
CA ALA A 41 10.64 -7.17 7.33
C ALA A 41 9.56 -8.00 8.03
N VAL A 42 8.27 -7.64 7.89
CA VAL A 42 7.17 -8.42 8.48
C VAL A 42 7.06 -9.83 7.87
N ILE A 43 7.36 -9.98 6.58
CA ILE A 43 7.32 -11.29 5.90
C ILE A 43 8.51 -12.18 6.32
N HIS A 44 9.67 -11.59 6.57
CA HIS A 44 10.92 -12.35 6.79
C HIS A 44 11.23 -12.59 8.27
N SER A 45 10.82 -11.67 9.15
CA SER A 45 11.17 -11.73 10.56
C SER A 45 10.35 -12.78 11.32
N SER A 46 11.03 -13.60 12.12
CA SER A 46 10.37 -14.51 13.09
C SER A 46 9.56 -13.77 14.16
N LEU A 47 9.84 -12.48 14.41
CA LEU A 47 9.09 -11.66 15.36
C LEU A 47 7.65 -11.36 14.91
N THR A 48 7.35 -11.57 13.64
CA THR A 48 6.10 -11.14 13.00
C THR A 48 5.34 -12.27 12.31
N GLU A 49 5.65 -13.53 12.63
CA GLU A 49 5.05 -14.72 11.99
C GLU A 49 3.50 -14.73 12.01
N ASN A 50 2.89 -14.13 13.03
CA ASN A 50 1.43 -14.06 13.18
C ASN A 50 0.82 -12.72 12.73
N VAL A 51 1.62 -11.85 12.11
CA VAL A 51 1.15 -10.54 11.62
C VAL A 51 0.59 -10.73 10.22
N VAL A 52 -0.70 -10.43 10.08
CA VAL A 52 -1.35 -10.35 8.76
C VAL A 52 -1.15 -8.96 8.22
N LEU A 53 -0.39 -8.84 7.13
CA LEU A 53 -0.24 -7.57 6.43
C LEU A 53 -1.56 -7.19 5.76
N PRO A 54 -2.01 -5.93 5.88
CA PRO A 54 -3.11 -5.45 5.05
C PRO A 54 -2.70 -5.51 3.58
N PRO A 55 -3.65 -5.61 2.65
CA PRO A 55 -3.35 -5.53 1.24
C PRO A 55 -2.83 -4.13 0.84
N LEU A 56 -1.87 -4.08 -0.09
CA LEU A 56 -1.27 -2.82 -0.52
C LEU A 56 -2.28 -1.88 -1.18
N TYR A 57 -3.34 -2.40 -1.83
CA TYR A 57 -4.40 -1.58 -2.41
C TYR A 57 -5.24 -0.82 -1.35
N GLU A 58 -5.15 -1.18 -0.07
CA GLU A 58 -5.75 -0.41 1.04
C GLU A 58 -4.74 0.57 1.68
N VAL A 59 -3.45 0.24 1.66
CA VAL A 59 -2.38 1.07 2.26
C VAL A 59 -1.96 2.21 1.33
N THR A 60 -1.79 1.93 0.04
CA THR A 60 -1.42 2.90 -1.00
C THR A 60 -2.41 2.86 -2.17
N PRO A 61 -3.70 3.21 -1.95
CA PRO A 61 -4.77 3.04 -2.93
C PRO A 61 -4.51 3.77 -4.27
N HIS A 62 -3.72 4.84 -4.25
CA HIS A 62 -3.32 5.60 -5.44
C HIS A 62 -2.59 4.78 -6.50
N LEU A 63 -1.95 3.66 -6.13
CA LEU A 63 -1.23 2.79 -7.06
C LEU A 63 -2.14 1.76 -7.75
N PHE A 64 -3.35 1.56 -7.23
CA PHE A 64 -4.29 0.51 -7.67
C PHE A 64 -5.63 1.07 -8.14
N THR A 65 -5.82 2.38 -8.06
CA THR A 65 -7.10 3.04 -8.32
C THR A 65 -6.95 4.18 -9.31
N ASN A 66 -7.81 4.20 -10.33
CA ASN A 66 -7.82 5.26 -11.34
C ASN A 66 -8.08 6.65 -10.73
N SER A 67 -7.44 7.67 -11.32
CA SER A 67 -7.48 9.04 -10.78
C SER A 67 -8.90 9.60 -10.65
N GLU A 68 -9.82 9.21 -11.54
CA GLU A 68 -11.23 9.61 -11.49
C GLU A 68 -11.90 9.17 -10.17
N VAL A 69 -11.65 7.93 -9.74
CA VAL A 69 -12.19 7.39 -8.49
C VAL A 69 -11.50 8.01 -7.28
N ILE A 70 -10.18 8.26 -7.35
CA ILE A 70 -9.45 8.97 -6.29
C ILE A 70 -10.01 10.39 -6.09
N GLN A 71 -10.35 11.10 -7.17
CA GLN A 71 -10.97 12.43 -7.04
C GLN A 71 -12.36 12.37 -6.41
N GLN A 72 -13.18 11.37 -6.75
CA GLN A 72 -14.47 11.14 -6.10
C GLN A 72 -14.30 10.86 -4.60
N ALA A 73 -13.29 10.07 -4.22
CA ALA A 73 -12.95 9.81 -2.83
C ALA A 73 -12.52 11.09 -2.08
N TYR A 74 -11.71 11.95 -2.71
CA TYR A 74 -11.37 13.26 -2.16
C TYR A 74 -12.61 14.14 -1.97
N GLN A 75 -13.53 14.17 -2.92
CA GLN A 75 -14.79 14.92 -2.80
C GLN A 75 -15.66 14.39 -1.65
N ALA A 76 -15.80 13.08 -1.51
CA ALA A 76 -16.50 12.48 -0.36
C ALA A 76 -15.84 12.85 0.97
N LYS A 77 -14.51 12.87 1.03
CA LYS A 77 -13.79 13.30 2.23
C LYS A 77 -14.02 14.78 2.56
N MET A 78 -14.03 15.66 1.56
CA MET A 78 -14.29 17.10 1.71
C MET A 78 -15.73 17.41 2.13
N THR A 79 -16.69 16.59 1.71
CA THR A 79 -18.13 16.73 2.03
C THR A 79 -18.57 15.88 3.23
N GLN A 80 -17.63 15.14 3.85
CA GLN A 80 -17.86 14.24 4.98
C GLN A 80 -19.00 13.23 4.74
N THR A 81 -19.24 12.88 3.48
CA THR A 81 -20.31 11.95 3.09
C THR A 81 -19.68 10.67 2.56
N PRO A 82 -19.83 9.54 3.26
CA PRO A 82 -19.33 8.26 2.77
C PRO A 82 -19.92 7.90 1.41
N GLY A 83 -19.10 7.39 0.51
CA GLY A 83 -19.49 7.01 -0.84
C GLY A 83 -18.96 5.64 -1.24
N ARG A 84 -19.63 4.99 -2.19
CA ARG A 84 -19.13 3.81 -2.91
C ARG A 84 -19.03 4.17 -4.37
N PHE A 85 -17.83 4.12 -4.92
CA PHE A 85 -17.53 4.55 -6.27
C PHE A 85 -17.25 3.35 -7.15
N ARG A 86 -17.82 3.32 -8.36
CA ARG A 86 -17.52 2.27 -9.33
C ARG A 86 -16.22 2.64 -10.05
N SER A 87 -15.28 1.71 -10.06
CA SER A 87 -14.08 1.81 -10.90
C SER A 87 -14.34 1.18 -12.27
N HIS A 88 -13.69 1.72 -13.29
CA HIS A 88 -13.73 1.23 -14.67
C HIS A 88 -12.31 1.03 -15.17
N PHE A 89 -12.10 -0.02 -15.98
CA PHE A 89 -10.80 -0.28 -16.59
C PHE A 89 -10.39 0.83 -17.56
N THR A 90 -9.09 1.04 -17.71
CA THR A 90 -8.58 2.09 -18.59
C THR A 90 -8.84 1.78 -20.07
N GLY A 91 -8.57 2.77 -20.92
CA GLY A 91 -8.72 2.66 -22.36
C GLY A 91 -10.13 2.94 -22.88
N SER A 92 -10.33 2.71 -24.18
CA SER A 92 -11.62 2.90 -24.85
C SER A 92 -11.96 1.68 -25.68
N LYS A 93 -13.25 1.49 -26.02
CA LYS A 93 -13.70 0.34 -26.82
C LYS A 93 -13.03 0.23 -28.19
N LYS A 94 -12.44 1.34 -28.67
CA LYS A 94 -11.67 1.39 -29.93
C LYS A 94 -10.28 0.77 -29.77
N ASN A 95 -9.73 0.76 -28.56
CA ASN A 95 -8.46 0.11 -28.26
C ASN A 95 -8.72 -1.39 -27.99
N PRO A 96 -8.25 -2.32 -28.83
CA PRO A 96 -8.45 -3.75 -28.60
C PRO A 96 -7.81 -4.25 -27.29
N GLU A 97 -6.75 -3.60 -26.80
CA GLU A 97 -6.11 -3.94 -25.52
C GLU A 97 -7.05 -3.77 -24.32
N GLN A 98 -8.07 -2.91 -24.42
CA GLN A 98 -9.06 -2.78 -23.35
C GLN A 98 -9.81 -4.09 -23.08
N ARG A 99 -9.92 -4.99 -24.07
CA ARG A 99 -10.65 -6.26 -23.91
C ARG A 99 -10.03 -7.17 -22.85
N VAL A 100 -8.73 -7.01 -22.59
CA VAL A 100 -7.98 -7.80 -21.60
C VAL A 100 -7.49 -6.95 -20.43
N ALA A 101 -7.92 -5.68 -20.34
CA ALA A 101 -7.51 -4.78 -19.26
C ALA A 101 -7.88 -5.34 -17.88
N TYR A 102 -8.98 -6.10 -17.78
CA TYR A 102 -9.38 -6.77 -16.54
C TYR A 102 -8.36 -7.74 -15.98
N PHE A 103 -7.41 -8.23 -16.79
CA PHE A 103 -6.37 -9.15 -16.33
C PHE A 103 -5.16 -8.40 -15.77
N GLY A 104 -4.75 -7.29 -16.40
CA GLY A 104 -3.57 -6.53 -15.97
C GLY A 104 -3.88 -5.43 -14.94
N GLU A 105 -5.12 -4.98 -14.87
CA GLU A 105 -5.61 -3.98 -13.90
C GLU A 105 -6.38 -4.60 -12.73
N ASP A 106 -6.42 -5.94 -12.64
CA ASP A 106 -6.92 -6.60 -11.42
C ASP A 106 -6.00 -6.27 -10.24
N ILE A 107 -6.57 -6.16 -9.04
CA ILE A 107 -5.83 -5.77 -7.83
C ILE A 107 -5.27 -6.97 -7.05
N GLY A 108 -5.55 -8.21 -7.49
CA GLY A 108 -5.21 -9.46 -6.82
C GLY A 108 -4.16 -10.32 -7.51
#